data_AF-A0A3D4JB13-F1
#
_entry.id   AF-A0A3D4JB13-F1
#
_cell.length_a   1.000
_cell.length_b   1.000
_cell.length_c   1.000
_cell.angle_alpha   90.00
_cell.angle_beta   90.00
_cell.angle_gamma   90.00
#
_symmetry.space_group_name_H-M   'P 1'
#
loop_
_entity.id
_entity.type
_entity.pdbx_description
1 polymer ?
#
loop_
_entity_poly.entity_id
_entity_poly.type
_entity_poly.pdbx_seq_one_letter_code
_entity_poly.pdbx_strand_id
1 'polypeptide(L)'
;MTKPFNWKLFLILWLAGTFGVMAVIPYTLTLQSDMLQNLELPIPLPALLAIQIVQGSIILGILTALGLLLANRIGLGAPIIEAWLNKESISDKIKNILPISIILGLTAGVLIIVLDVYVFQPLLIKDLGESINTMSENIKPPAWQGFLASFYGGIGEELQ
;
A
#
# COMPACT_ATOMS: atom_id res chain seq x y z
N MET A 1 25.71 12.64 14.00
CA MET A 1 24.98 13.92 14.17
C MET A 1 23.50 13.63 13.99
N THR A 2 22.66 13.95 14.97
CA THR A 2 21.21 13.74 14.89
C THR A 2 20.59 14.83 14.02
N LYS A 3 19.87 14.46 12.95
CA LYS A 3 19.12 15.43 12.12
C LYS A 3 17.90 15.95 12.91
N PRO A 4 17.53 17.24 12.78
CA PRO A 4 16.29 17.75 13.37
C PRO A 4 15.05 17.16 12.68
N PHE A 5 13.93 17.07 13.39
CA PHE A 5 12.69 16.58 12.82
C PHE A 5 12.15 17.52 11.73
N ASN A 6 11.92 17.00 10.53
CA ASN A 6 11.43 17.77 9.39
C ASN A 6 9.91 17.59 9.22
N TRP A 7 9.15 18.57 9.69
CA TRP A 7 7.69 18.58 9.61
C TRP A 7 7.13 18.58 8.18
N LYS A 8 7.83 19.21 7.22
CA LYS A 8 7.38 19.22 5.83
C LYS A 8 7.51 17.83 5.21
N LEU A 9 8.63 17.15 5.47
CA LEU A 9 8.84 15.77 5.05
C LEU A 9 7.80 14.84 5.66
N PHE A 10 7.58 14.96 6.98
CA PHE A 10 6.54 14.22 7.68
C PHE A 10 5.17 14.39 7.02
N LEU A 11 4.73 15.63 6.77
CA LEU A 11 3.42 15.89 6.16
C LEU A 11 3.31 15.31 4.75
N ILE A 12 4.36 15.38 3.93
CA ILE A 12 4.35 14.80 2.58
C ILE A 12 4.19 13.28 2.64
N LEU A 13 4.99 12.61 3.48
CA LEU A 13 4.93 11.16 3.63
C LEU A 13 3.58 10.72 4.20
N TRP A 14 3.12 11.40 5.24
CA TRP A 14 1.84 11.11 5.88
C TRP A 14 0.65 11.29 4.93
N LEU A 15 0.62 12.38 4.15
CA LEU A 15 -0.44 12.60 3.14
C LEU A 15 -0.38 11.57 2.01
N ALA A 16 0.83 11.22 1.55
CA ALA A 16 1.00 10.18 0.52
C ALA A 16 0.53 8.81 1.03
N GLY A 17 0.85 8.46 2.27
CA GLY A 17 0.38 7.24 2.91
C GLY A 17 -1.13 7.25 3.17
N THR A 18 -1.69 8.38 3.61
CA THR A 18 -3.15 8.57 3.78
C THR A 18 -3.88 8.42 2.46
N PHE A 19 -3.32 8.92 1.36
CA PHE A 19 -3.83 8.67 0.02
C PHE A 19 -3.84 7.16 -0.30
N GLY A 20 -2.77 6.43 0.04
CA GLY A 20 -2.74 4.96 -0.07
C GLY A 20 -3.88 4.29 0.69
N VAL A 21 -4.12 4.69 1.95
CA VAL A 21 -5.24 4.17 2.79
C VAL A 21 -6.59 4.38 2.12
N MET A 22 -6.79 5.52 1.43
CA MET A 22 -8.03 5.76 0.69
C MET A 22 -8.09 4.96 -0.63
N ALA A 23 -6.95 4.85 -1.32
CA ALA A 23 -6.85 4.21 -2.62
C ALA A 23 -7.08 2.69 -2.57
N VAL A 24 -6.81 2.04 -1.42
CA VAL A 24 -7.05 0.60 -1.25
C VAL A 24 -8.52 0.24 -1.01
N ILE A 25 -9.37 1.22 -0.63
CA ILE A 25 -10.78 0.97 -0.25
C ILE A 25 -11.60 0.27 -1.34
N PRO A 26 -11.55 0.67 -2.63
CA PRO A 26 -12.32 -0.02 -3.67
C PRO A 26 -11.98 -1.50 -3.77
N TYR A 27 -10.69 -1.84 -3.62
CA TYR A 27 -10.20 -3.21 -3.66
C TYR A 27 -10.68 -4.02 -2.46
N THR A 28 -10.59 -3.46 -1.24
CA THR A 28 -11.05 -4.15 -0.03
C THR A 28 -12.57 -4.34 -0.01
N LEU A 29 -13.34 -3.35 -0.49
CA LEU A 29 -14.80 -3.47 -0.60
C LEU A 29 -15.22 -4.58 -1.57
N THR A 30 -14.52 -4.74 -2.70
CA THR A 30 -14.79 -5.85 -3.61
C THR A 30 -14.41 -7.19 -2.98
N LEU A 31 -13.26 -7.29 -2.29
CA LEU A 31 -12.87 -8.52 -1.59
C LEU A 31 -13.82 -8.92 -0.46
N GLN A 32 -14.48 -7.94 0.17
CA GLN A 32 -15.37 -8.16 1.31
C GLN A 32 -16.86 -8.10 0.93
N SER A 33 -17.20 -8.09 -0.37
CA SER A 33 -18.57 -7.89 -0.85
C SER A 33 -19.57 -8.86 -0.23
N ASP A 34 -19.19 -10.13 -0.12
CA ASP A 34 -20.07 -11.19 0.37
C ASP A 34 -20.27 -11.10 1.88
N MET A 35 -19.23 -10.71 2.62
CA MET A 35 -19.34 -10.45 4.05
C MET A 35 -20.26 -9.25 4.31
N LEU A 36 -20.09 -8.16 3.56
CA LEU A 36 -20.88 -6.93 3.71
C LEU A 36 -22.36 -7.11 3.37
N GLN A 37 -22.71 -8.02 2.46
CA GLN A 37 -24.10 -8.35 2.13
C GLN A 37 -24.82 -9.14 3.23
N ASN A 38 -24.07 -9.94 4.00
CA ASN A 38 -24.62 -10.82 5.03
C ASN A 38 -24.54 -10.22 6.45
N LEU A 39 -23.91 -9.06 6.61
CA LEU A 39 -23.74 -8.40 7.91
C LEU A 39 -24.75 -7.26 8.08
N GLU A 40 -25.50 -7.28 9.18
CA GLU A 40 -26.20 -6.08 9.64
C GLU A 40 -25.18 -5.15 10.32
N LEU A 41 -24.84 -4.05 9.64
CA LEU A 41 -23.87 -3.10 10.17
C LEU A 41 -24.51 -2.24 11.27
N PRO A 42 -23.87 -2.12 12.45
CA PRO A 42 -24.38 -1.28 13.54
C PRO A 42 -24.32 0.21 13.23
N ILE A 43 -23.53 0.61 12.23
CA ILE A 43 -23.38 1.98 11.73
C ILE A 43 -23.38 1.99 10.20
N PRO A 44 -23.78 3.10 9.55
CA PRO A 44 -23.77 3.19 8.09
C PRO A 44 -22.38 2.97 7.50
N LEU A 45 -22.30 2.25 6.37
CA LEU A 45 -21.03 1.95 5.69
C LEU A 45 -20.15 3.20 5.44
N PRO A 46 -20.67 4.36 5.00
CA PRO A 46 -19.85 5.56 4.85
C PRO A 46 -19.22 6.05 6.16
N ALA A 47 -19.92 5.89 7.29
CA ALA A 47 -19.39 6.24 8.61
C ALA A 47 -18.29 5.28 9.05
N LEU A 48 -18.47 3.97 8.80
CA LEU A 48 -17.44 2.96 9.06
C LEU A 48 -16.16 3.24 8.25
N LEU A 49 -16.31 3.53 6.95
CA LEU A 49 -15.18 3.87 6.07
C LEU A 49 -14.48 5.15 6.53
N ALA A 50 -15.22 6.18 6.92
CA ALA A 50 -14.64 7.41 7.45
C ALA A 50 -13.84 7.15 8.74
N ILE A 51 -14.38 6.34 9.66
CA ILE A 51 -13.68 5.94 10.88
C ILE A 51 -12.40 5.17 10.53
N GLN A 52 -12.47 4.22 9.60
CA GLN A 52 -11.31 3.43 9.16
C GLN A 52 -10.21 4.32 8.54
N ILE A 53 -10.58 5.26 7.68
CA ILE A 53 -9.63 6.22 7.09
C ILE A 53 -8.97 7.05 8.18
N VAL A 54 -9.76 7.61 9.10
CA VAL A 54 -9.24 8.44 10.19
C VAL A 54 -8.31 7.63 11.09
N GLN A 55 -8.75 6.44 11.53
CA GLN A 55 -7.95 5.55 12.36
C GLN A 55 -6.65 5.14 11.67
N GLY A 56 -6.73 4.69 10.41
CA GLY A 56 -5.57 4.28 9.61
C GLY A 56 -4.59 5.44 9.42
N SER A 57 -5.09 6.63 9.11
CA SER A 57 -4.26 7.83 8.94
C SER A 57 -3.57 8.23 10.26
N ILE A 58 -4.25 8.12 11.40
CA ILE A 58 -3.65 8.41 12.71
C ILE A 58 -2.53 7.42 13.02
N ILE A 59 -2.78 6.11 12.88
CA ILE A 59 -1.77 5.07 13.13
C ILE A 59 -0.58 5.27 12.21
N LEU A 60 -0.83 5.45 10.91
CA LEU A 60 0.20 5.70 9.92
C LEU A 60 1.01 6.97 10.22
N GLY A 61 0.35 8.04 10.69
CA GLY A 61 1.02 9.27 11.11
C GLY A 61 1.93 9.04 12.32
N ILE A 62 1.48 8.28 13.32
CA ILE A 62 2.31 7.94 14.48
C ILE A 62 3.54 7.12 14.03
N LEU A 63 3.35 6.08 13.22
CA LEU A 63 4.43 5.22 12.74
C LEU A 63 5.40 6.00 11.84
N THR A 64 4.91 6.84 10.94
CA THR A 64 5.74 7.70 10.09
C THR A 64 6.58 8.67 10.95
N ALA A 65 5.99 9.27 11.98
CA ALA A 65 6.71 10.17 12.88
C ALA A 65 7.81 9.43 13.66
N LEU A 66 7.50 8.24 14.19
CA LEU A 66 8.48 7.39 14.87
C LEU A 66 9.59 6.94 13.92
N GLY A 67 9.24 6.50 12.70
CA GLY A 67 10.18 6.12 11.65
C GLY A 67 11.15 7.24 11.32
N LEU A 68 10.65 8.47 11.10
CA LEU A 68 11.51 9.64 10.86
C LEU A 68 12.37 10.00 12.07
N LEU A 69 11.84 9.93 13.29
CA LEU A 69 12.60 10.20 14.52
C LEU A 69 13.77 9.23 14.68
N LEU A 70 13.55 7.94 14.40
CA LEU A 70 14.58 6.90 14.47
C LEU A 70 15.57 7.03 13.30
N ALA A 71 15.09 7.21 12.08
CA ALA A 71 15.92 7.41 10.87
C ALA A 71 16.92 8.56 11.06
N ASN A 72 16.45 9.69 11.61
CA ASN A 72 17.27 10.86 11.90
C ASN A 72 18.41 10.60 12.91
N ARG A 73 18.30 9.56 13.75
CA ARG A 73 19.35 9.18 14.72
C ARG A 73 20.43 8.31 14.09
N ILE A 74 20.05 7.44 13.15
CA ILE A 74 20.96 6.50 12.48
C ILE A 74 21.47 7.01 11.12
N GLY A 75 21.08 8.23 10.74
CA GLY A 75 21.54 8.89 9.50
C GLY A 75 20.79 8.43 8.25
N LEU A 76 19.70 7.67 8.41
CA LEU A 76 18.78 7.34 7.32
C LEU A 76 17.79 8.50 7.10
N GLY A 77 17.06 8.47 5.99
CA GLY A 77 16.08 9.50 5.64
C GLY A 77 15.42 9.20 4.29
N ALA A 78 14.69 10.16 3.76
CA ALA A 78 14.02 10.06 2.45
C ALA A 78 14.80 10.89 1.41
N PRO A 79 15.92 10.36 0.85
CA PRO A 79 16.93 11.16 0.16
C PRO A 79 16.40 11.91 -1.07
N ILE A 80 15.41 11.36 -1.78
CA ILE A 80 14.81 12.00 -2.95
C ILE A 80 13.90 13.17 -2.53
N ILE A 81 13.05 12.95 -1.52
CA ILE A 81 12.10 13.97 -1.05
C ILE A 81 12.83 15.07 -0.28
N GLU A 82 13.84 14.72 0.51
CA GLU A 82 14.71 15.70 1.20
C GLU A 82 15.45 16.60 0.20
N ALA A 83 16.08 16.03 -0.83
CA ALA A 83 16.73 16.81 -1.89
C ALA A 83 15.73 17.71 -2.62
N TRP A 84 14.53 17.21 -2.92
CA TRP A 84 13.47 18.02 -3.53
C TRP A 84 13.05 19.21 -2.64
N LEU A 85 12.85 18.98 -1.34
CA LEU A 85 12.52 20.02 -0.36
C LEU A 85 13.62 21.07 -0.22
N ASN A 86 14.89 20.65 -0.39
CA ASN A 86 16.05 21.53 -0.36
C ASN A 86 16.34 22.25 -1.69
N LYS A 87 15.49 22.05 -2.72
CA LYS A 87 15.68 22.56 -4.09
C LYS A 87 16.97 22.06 -4.76
N GLU A 88 17.45 20.90 -4.35
CA GLU A 88 18.58 20.22 -4.97
C GLU A 88 18.12 19.47 -6.23
N SER A 89 19.05 19.21 -7.15
CA SER A 89 18.75 18.45 -8.36
C SER A 89 18.47 16.99 -8.04
N ILE A 90 17.21 16.57 -8.22
CA ILE A 90 16.77 15.17 -8.08
C ILE A 90 16.82 14.37 -9.38
N SER A 91 17.05 15.03 -10.53
CA SER A 91 16.94 14.43 -11.86
C SER A 91 17.85 13.22 -12.02
N ASP A 92 19.12 13.32 -11.63
CA ASP A 92 20.09 12.23 -11.81
C ASP A 92 19.80 11.04 -10.89
N LYS A 93 19.35 11.31 -9.66
CA LYS A 93 18.93 10.26 -8.72
C LYS A 93 17.72 9.49 -9.26
N ILE A 94 16.72 10.20 -9.78
CA ILE A 94 15.52 9.57 -10.35
C ILE A 94 15.85 8.81 -11.63
N LYS A 95 16.63 9.40 -12.55
CA LYS A 95 17.03 8.73 -13.80
C LYS A 95 17.76 7.41 -13.57
N ASN A 96 18.55 7.32 -12.50
CA ASN A 96 19.30 6.11 -12.17
C ASN A 96 18.43 5.04 -11.49
N ILE A 97 17.46 5.44 -10.66
CA ILE A 97 16.64 4.51 -9.86
C ILE A 97 15.37 4.08 -10.60
N LEU A 98 14.72 5.00 -11.31
CA LEU A 98 13.40 4.77 -11.89
C LEU A 98 13.36 3.58 -12.87
N PRO A 99 14.31 3.42 -13.82
CA PRO A 99 14.26 2.30 -14.76
C PRO A 99 14.40 0.95 -14.07
N ILE A 100 15.34 0.83 -13.11
CA ILE A 100 15.56 -0.42 -12.38
C ILE A 100 14.37 -0.74 -11.47
N SER A 101 13.76 0.26 -10.82
CA SER A 101 12.53 0.08 -10.03
C SER A 101 11.37 -0.41 -10.88
N ILE A 102 11.18 0.13 -12.09
CA ILE A 102 10.13 -0.33 -13.02
C ILE A 102 10.38 -1.77 -13.44
N ILE A 103 11.61 -2.12 -13.83
CA ILE A 103 11.95 -3.47 -14.28
C ILE A 103 11.74 -4.47 -13.14
N LEU A 104 12.23 -4.18 -11.93
CA LEU A 104 12.05 -5.04 -10.77
C LEU A 104 10.58 -5.19 -10.39
N GLY A 105 9.81 -4.10 -10.38
CA GLY A 105 8.37 -4.13 -10.09
C GLY A 105 7.59 -4.96 -11.11
N LEU A 106 7.84 -4.78 -12.41
CA LEU A 106 7.22 -5.60 -13.46
C LEU A 106 7.63 -7.07 -13.34
N THR A 107 8.91 -7.35 -13.09
CA THR A 107 9.42 -8.72 -12.95
C THR A 107 8.78 -9.42 -11.77
N ALA A 108 8.71 -8.76 -10.61
CA ALA A 108 8.06 -9.28 -9.41
C ALA A 108 6.56 -9.50 -9.65
N GLY A 109 5.86 -8.54 -10.27
CA GLY A 109 4.44 -8.66 -10.58
C GLY A 109 4.13 -9.84 -11.51
N VAL A 110 4.91 -10.00 -12.59
CA VAL A 110 4.78 -11.16 -13.49
C VAL A 110 5.06 -12.46 -12.75
N LEU A 111 6.10 -12.51 -11.92
CA LEU A 111 6.45 -13.69 -11.15
C LEU A 111 5.33 -14.09 -10.18
N ILE A 112 4.72 -13.12 -9.49
CA ILE A 112 3.57 -13.36 -8.60
C ILE A 112 2.40 -13.97 -9.38
N ILE A 113 2.05 -13.41 -10.54
CA ILE A 113 0.96 -13.95 -11.38
C ILE A 113 1.26 -15.36 -11.85
N VAL A 114 2.49 -15.62 -12.29
CA VAL A 114 2.91 -16.96 -12.75
C VAL A 114 2.85 -17.97 -11.61
N LEU A 115 3.34 -17.62 -10.42
CA LEU A 115 3.27 -18.49 -9.25
C LEU A 115 1.82 -18.73 -8.82
N ASP A 116 0.97 -17.71 -8.83
CA ASP A 116 -0.45 -17.85 -8.51
C ASP A 116 -1.15 -18.83 -9.43
N VAL A 117 -1.03 -18.65 -10.74
CA VAL A 117 -1.73 -19.46 -11.75
C VAL A 117 -1.20 -20.89 -11.82
N TYR A 118 0.12 -21.08 -11.79
CA TYR A 118 0.73 -22.38 -12.07
C TYR A 118 1.10 -23.19 -10.82
N VAL A 119 1.21 -22.54 -9.65
CA VAL A 119 1.62 -23.21 -8.41
C VAL A 119 0.51 -23.15 -7.38
N PHE A 120 0.08 -21.95 -6.97
CA PHE A 120 -0.84 -21.80 -5.85
C PHE A 120 -2.26 -22.27 -6.16
N GLN A 121 -2.86 -21.82 -7.28
CA GLN A 121 -4.22 -22.25 -7.65
C GLN A 121 -4.34 -23.78 -7.78
N PRO A 122 -3.45 -24.51 -8.49
CA PRO A 122 -3.53 -25.96 -8.56
C PRO A 122 -3.34 -26.67 -7.21
N LEU A 123 -2.42 -26.18 -6.36
CA LEU A 123 -2.20 -26.75 -5.02
C LEU A 123 -3.41 -26.55 -4.11
N LEU A 124 -4.03 -25.37 -4.14
CA LEU A 124 -5.23 -25.07 -3.36
C LEU A 124 -6.41 -25.95 -3.78
N ILE A 125 -6.63 -26.13 -5.09
CA ILE A 125 -7.69 -27.02 -5.60
C ILE A 125 -7.43 -28.47 -5.17
N LYS A 126 -6.17 -28.91 -5.21
CA LYS A 126 -5.80 -30.28 -4.79
C LYS A 126 -6.06 -30.53 -3.30
N ASP A 127 -5.72 -29.59 -2.43
CA ASP A 127 -5.76 -29.80 -0.98
C ASP A 127 -7.13 -29.48 -0.36
N LEU A 128 -7.92 -28.60 -0.99
CA LEU A 128 -9.18 -28.07 -0.42
C LEU A 128 -10.42 -28.38 -1.29
N GLY A 129 -10.24 -29.04 -2.43
CA GLY A 129 -11.32 -29.48 -3.33
C GLY A 129 -11.92 -28.38 -4.20
N GLU A 130 -12.83 -28.77 -5.12
CA GLU A 130 -13.46 -27.87 -6.11
C GLU A 130 -14.37 -26.78 -5.49
N SER A 131 -14.77 -26.94 -4.23
CA SER A 131 -15.56 -25.96 -3.45
C SER A 131 -14.87 -24.59 -3.27
N ILE A 132 -13.58 -24.46 -3.60
CA ILE A 132 -12.87 -23.17 -3.61
C ILE A 132 -13.12 -22.36 -4.89
N ASN A 133 -13.29 -23.03 -6.04
CA ASN A 133 -13.49 -22.33 -7.30
C ASN A 133 -14.77 -21.47 -7.26
N THR A 134 -15.80 -21.92 -6.54
CA THR A 134 -17.06 -21.16 -6.42
C THR A 134 -16.95 -19.91 -5.52
N MET A 135 -16.05 -19.89 -4.53
CA MET A 135 -15.77 -18.68 -3.71
C MET A 135 -14.83 -17.71 -4.42
N SER A 136 -13.85 -18.22 -5.18
CA SER A 136 -12.80 -17.39 -5.80
C SER A 136 -13.13 -16.91 -7.22
N GLU A 137 -14.01 -17.60 -7.96
CA GLU A 137 -14.40 -17.16 -9.31
C GLU A 137 -15.25 -15.88 -9.32
N ASN A 138 -16.04 -15.64 -8.26
CA ASN A 138 -16.99 -14.53 -8.21
C ASN A 138 -16.39 -13.22 -7.67
N ILE A 139 -15.31 -13.28 -6.89
CA ILE A 139 -14.69 -12.10 -6.28
C ILE A 139 -13.35 -11.82 -6.96
N LYS A 140 -13.41 -11.17 -8.12
CA LYS A 140 -12.23 -10.70 -8.86
C LYS A 140 -12.24 -9.18 -8.97
N PRO A 141 -11.50 -8.47 -8.10
CA PRO A 141 -11.28 -7.04 -8.23
C PRO A 141 -10.77 -6.69 -9.64
N PRO A 142 -11.38 -5.72 -10.35
CA PRO A 142 -10.84 -5.26 -11.62
C PRO A 142 -9.45 -4.64 -11.45
N ALA A 143 -8.62 -4.71 -12.49
CA ALA A 143 -7.21 -4.31 -12.44
C ALA A 143 -6.98 -2.86 -11.95
N TRP A 144 -7.91 -1.94 -12.19
CA TRP A 144 -7.80 -0.56 -11.70
C TRP A 144 -7.87 -0.48 -10.16
N GLN A 145 -8.63 -1.36 -9.50
CA GLN A 145 -8.67 -1.42 -8.04
C GLN A 145 -7.34 -1.93 -7.49
N GLY A 146 -6.75 -2.94 -8.13
CA GLY A 146 -5.41 -3.42 -7.81
C GLY A 146 -4.34 -2.34 -8.01
N PHE A 147 -4.43 -1.56 -9.09
CA PHE A 147 -3.56 -0.42 -9.33
C PHE A 147 -3.71 0.68 -8.25
N LEU A 148 -4.93 0.98 -7.80
CA LEU A 148 -5.12 1.92 -6.69
C LEU A 148 -4.58 1.33 -5.37
N ALA A 149 -4.80 0.05 -5.13
CA ALA A 149 -4.26 -0.67 -3.96
C ALA A 149 -2.72 -0.68 -3.94
N SER A 150 -2.04 -0.65 -5.11
CA SER A 150 -0.58 -0.62 -5.15
C SER A 150 0.02 0.66 -4.56
N PHE A 151 -0.73 1.75 -4.43
CA PHE A 151 -0.27 2.93 -3.69
C PHE A 151 -0.20 2.67 -2.18
N TYR A 152 -1.14 1.91 -1.64
CA TYR A 152 -1.05 1.46 -0.25
C TYR A 152 0.14 0.51 -0.06
N GLY A 153 0.31 -0.47 -0.95
CA GLY A 153 1.48 -1.37 -0.91
C GLY A 153 2.81 -0.61 -1.03
N GLY A 154 2.97 0.24 -2.05
CA GLY A 154 4.24 0.90 -2.34
C GLY A 154 4.57 2.12 -1.46
N ILE A 155 3.61 2.67 -0.72
CA ILE A 155 3.83 3.83 0.16
C ILE A 155 3.51 3.48 1.60
N GLY A 156 2.33 2.91 1.85
CA GLY A 156 1.87 2.57 3.20
C GLY A 156 2.80 1.56 3.88
N GLU A 157 3.16 0.47 3.21
CA GLU A 157 4.06 -0.57 3.77
C GLU A 157 5.49 -0.08 4.01
N GLU A 158 5.94 0.95 3.31
CA GLU A 158 7.27 1.54 3.52
C GLU A 158 7.30 2.51 4.74
N LEU A 159 6.13 2.94 5.21
CA LEU A 159 5.98 3.91 6.31
C LEU A 159 5.61 3.26 7.66
N GLN A 160 5.09 2.04 7.66
CA GLN A 160 4.60 1.31 8.84
C GLN A 160 5.43 0.06 9.12
#